data_AF-A0A7X7QIV0-F1
#
_entry.id   AF-A0A7X7QIV0-F1
#
_cell.length_a   1.000
_cell.length_b   1.000
_cell.length_c   1.000
_cell.angle_alpha   90.00
_cell.angle_beta   90.00
_cell.angle_gamma   90.00
#
_symmetry.space_group_name_H-M   'P 1'
#
loop_
_entity.id
_entity.type
_entity.pdbx_description
1 polymer ?
#
loop_
_entity_poly.entity_id
_entity_poly.type
_entity_poly.pdbx_seq_one_letter_code
_entity_poly.pdbx_strand_id
1 'polypeptide(L)'
;MTKVVTIKAQQKWEFCFESRKTEPTLVKTLNDLGQQGWELVTIIHHKDPKGIMTWTAFMKRPSIPQQQPAAEPQPNLTVAKPLDENEPAAGKGRGFDLSGDEFKLKEEPAPPGA
;
A
#
# COMPACT_ATOMS: atom_id res chain seq x y z
N MET A 1 -38.73 4.06 29.86
CA MET A 1 -37.95 2.89 29.38
C MET A 1 -37.04 3.36 28.26
N THR A 2 -35.73 3.40 28.50
CA THR A 2 -34.75 3.87 27.52
C THR A 2 -34.33 2.68 26.65
N LYS A 3 -34.74 2.65 25.39
CA LYS A 3 -34.42 1.57 24.46
C LYS A 3 -33.04 1.82 23.86
N VAL A 4 -32.04 1.08 24.32
CA VAL A 4 -30.68 1.15 23.77
C VAL A 4 -30.67 0.42 22.43
N VAL A 5 -30.38 1.14 21.35
CA VAL A 5 -30.20 0.57 20.02
C VAL A 5 -28.72 0.31 19.82
N THR A 6 -28.31 -0.95 19.80
CA THR A 6 -26.95 -1.35 19.43
C THR A 6 -26.81 -1.29 17.92
N ILE A 7 -26.20 -0.23 17.39
CA ILE A 7 -25.85 -0.15 15.98
C ILE A 7 -24.62 -1.03 15.76
N LYS A 8 -24.79 -2.16 15.07
CA LYS A 8 -23.66 -2.98 14.60
C LYS A 8 -22.89 -2.15 13.57
N ALA A 9 -21.57 -2.04 13.72
CA ALA A 9 -20.72 -1.32 12.79
C ALA A 9 -20.94 -1.85 11.36
N GLN A 10 -21.33 -0.98 10.43
CA GLN A 10 -21.47 -1.33 9.04
C GLN A 10 -20.09 -1.31 8.38
N GLN A 11 -19.62 -2.48 7.95
CA GLN A 11 -18.41 -2.58 7.15
C GLN A 11 -18.69 -2.04 5.74
N LYS A 12 -18.00 -0.97 5.36
CA LYS A 12 -18.01 -0.45 3.98
C LYS A 12 -16.94 -1.19 3.16
N TRP A 13 -17.19 -1.31 1.86
CA TRP A 13 -16.29 -1.95 0.89
C TRP A 13 -16.00 -0.98 -0.25
N GLU A 14 -14.75 -0.96 -0.69
CA GLU A 14 -14.31 -0.30 -1.92
C GLU A 14 -14.17 -1.36 -3.01
N PHE A 15 -14.45 -0.97 -4.26
CA PHE A 15 -14.32 -1.83 -5.42
C PHE A 15 -13.44 -1.18 -6.46
N CYS A 16 -12.62 -1.97 -7.14
CA CYS A 16 -11.88 -1.53 -8.31
C CYS A 16 -11.84 -2.64 -9.36
N PHE A 17 -11.50 -2.25 -10.58
CA PHE A 17 -11.33 -3.17 -11.69
C PHE A 17 -10.07 -2.82 -12.46
N GLU A 18 -9.38 -3.84 -12.96
CA GLU A 18 -8.19 -3.69 -13.79
C GLU A 18 -8.37 -4.51 -15.07
N SER A 19 -8.03 -3.93 -16.21
CA SER A 19 -8.12 -4.60 -17.51
C SER A 19 -6.75 -4.73 -18.17
N ARG A 20 -6.42 -5.95 -18.62
CA ARG A 20 -5.15 -6.30 -19.26
C ARG A 20 -5.37 -7.22 -20.45
N LYS A 21 -4.59 -7.00 -21.51
CA LYS A 21 -4.66 -7.82 -22.74
C LYS A 21 -4.00 -9.20 -22.58
N THR A 22 -3.08 -9.34 -21.65
CA THR A 22 -2.33 -10.59 -21.45
C THR A 22 -2.47 -11.07 -20.02
N GLU A 23 -2.73 -12.35 -19.84
CA GLU A 23 -2.80 -13.03 -18.55
C GLU A 23 -1.56 -12.77 -17.66
N PRO A 24 -0.29 -12.90 -18.12
CA PRO A 24 0.86 -12.69 -17.24
C PRO A 24 0.95 -11.26 -16.70
N THR A 25 0.57 -10.24 -17.50
CA THR A 25 0.50 -8.85 -17.01
C THR A 25 -0.61 -8.65 -16.00
N LEU A 26 -1.72 -9.38 -16.13
CA LEU A 26 -2.81 -9.35 -15.17
C LEU A 26 -2.36 -9.96 -13.84
N VAL A 27 -1.77 -11.15 -13.86
CA VAL A 27 -1.27 -11.83 -12.65
C VAL A 27 -0.29 -10.96 -11.88
N LYS A 28 0.67 -10.33 -12.57
CA LYS A 28 1.60 -9.39 -11.93
C LYS A 28 0.85 -8.24 -11.25
N THR A 29 -0.09 -7.63 -11.96
CA THR A 29 -0.88 -6.51 -11.43
C THR A 29 -1.74 -6.94 -10.23
N LEU A 30 -2.32 -8.14 -10.27
CA LEU A 30 -3.12 -8.70 -9.18
C LEU A 30 -2.28 -8.98 -7.93
N ASN A 31 -1.04 -9.42 -8.09
CA ASN A 31 -0.13 -9.60 -6.97
C ASN A 31 0.22 -8.26 -6.30
N ASP A 32 0.51 -7.23 -7.10
CA ASP A 32 0.81 -5.88 -6.60
C ASP A 32 -0.42 -5.26 -5.87
N LEU A 33 -1.63 -5.53 -6.37
CA LEU A 33 -2.87 -5.09 -5.74
C LEU A 33 -3.21 -5.92 -4.49
N GLY A 34 -2.89 -7.22 -4.49
CA GLY A 34 -3.01 -8.08 -3.32
C GLY A 34 -2.15 -7.60 -2.15
N GLN A 35 -0.93 -7.13 -2.42
CA GLN A 35 -0.06 -6.50 -1.42
C GLN A 35 -0.65 -5.20 -0.83
N GLN A 36 -1.51 -4.50 -1.59
CA GLN A 36 -2.24 -3.31 -1.13
C GLN A 36 -3.55 -3.65 -0.39
N GLY A 37 -3.83 -4.94 -0.16
CA GLY A 37 -5.02 -5.41 0.53
C GLY A 37 -6.26 -5.53 -0.36
N TRP A 38 -6.10 -5.51 -1.68
CA TRP A 38 -7.19 -5.83 -2.60
C TRP A 38 -7.39 -7.35 -2.68
N GLU A 39 -8.64 -7.78 -2.51
CA GLU A 39 -9.06 -9.17 -2.66
C GLU A 39 -9.71 -9.36 -4.04
N LEU A 40 -9.22 -10.33 -4.80
CA LEU A 40 -9.80 -10.70 -6.09
C LEU A 40 -11.19 -11.33 -5.89
N VAL A 41 -12.19 -10.81 -6.60
CA VAL A 41 -13.57 -11.33 -6.57
C VAL A 41 -13.84 -12.21 -7.78
N THR A 42 -13.54 -11.71 -8.98
CA THR A 42 -13.78 -12.43 -10.23
C THR A 42 -12.91 -11.90 -11.36
N ILE A 43 -12.70 -12.73 -12.38
CA ILE A 43 -12.01 -12.37 -13.62
C ILE A 43 -12.92 -12.75 -14.78
N ILE A 44 -13.09 -11.82 -15.71
CA ILE A 44 -13.85 -12.01 -16.94
C ILE A 44 -12.87 -11.92 -18.11
N HIS A 45 -12.97 -12.86 -19.04
CA HIS A 45 -12.28 -12.82 -20.32
C HIS A 45 -13.29 -12.55 -21.42
N HIS A 46 -13.24 -11.35 -22.01
CA HIS A 46 -14.21 -10.94 -23.00
C HIS A 46 -13.52 -10.28 -24.20
N LYS A 47 -14.29 -10.17 -25.29
CA LYS A 47 -13.87 -9.43 -26.48
C LYS A 47 -14.28 -7.98 -26.31
N ASP A 48 -13.31 -7.08 -26.23
CA ASP A 48 -13.56 -5.65 -26.12
C ASP A 48 -14.28 -5.10 -27.37
N PRO A 49 -14.87 -3.89 -27.31
CA PRO A 49 -15.45 -3.23 -28.49
C PRO A 49 -14.46 -3.06 -29.65
N LYS A 50 -13.15 -3.07 -29.36
CA LYS A 50 -12.07 -3.03 -30.36
C LYS A 50 -11.75 -4.40 -30.97
N GLY A 51 -12.46 -5.44 -30.57
CA GLY A 51 -12.27 -6.83 -31.03
C GLY A 51 -11.11 -7.57 -30.38
N ILE A 52 -10.44 -6.98 -29.40
CA ILE A 52 -9.28 -7.55 -28.69
C ILE A 52 -9.78 -8.38 -27.51
N MET A 53 -9.23 -9.58 -27.33
CA MET A 53 -9.47 -10.39 -26.14
C MET A 53 -8.77 -9.76 -24.94
N THR A 54 -9.53 -9.45 -23.90
CA THR A 54 -9.07 -8.73 -22.73
C THR A 54 -9.57 -9.40 -21.47
N TRP A 55 -8.70 -9.46 -20.48
CA TRP A 55 -9.01 -9.91 -19.14
C TRP A 55 -9.34 -8.71 -18.26
N THR A 56 -10.48 -8.75 -17.59
CA THR A 56 -10.87 -7.76 -16.60
C THR A 56 -11.05 -8.44 -15.25
N ALA A 57 -10.25 -8.03 -14.27
CA ALA A 57 -10.37 -8.48 -12.90
C ALA A 57 -11.15 -7.46 -12.07
N PHE A 58 -12.02 -7.96 -11.21
CA PHE A 58 -12.79 -7.18 -10.24
C PHE A 58 -12.31 -7.51 -8.85
N MET A 59 -12.05 -6.50 -8.05
CA MET A 59 -11.49 -6.63 -6.71
C MET A 59 -12.27 -5.80 -5.71
N LYS A 60 -12.23 -6.21 -4.46
CA LYS A 60 -12.81 -5.48 -3.33
C LYS A 60 -11.77 -5.29 -2.23
N ARG A 61 -11.96 -4.30 -1.38
CA ARG A 61 -11.24 -4.21 -0.11
C ARG A 61 -12.14 -3.59 0.96
N PRO A 62 -11.94 -3.90 2.25
CA PRO A 62 -12.63 -3.20 3.33
C PRO A 62 -12.26 -1.70 3.27
N SER A 63 -13.27 -0.84 3.23
CA SER A 63 -13.06 0.60 3.29
C SER A 63 -12.63 0.96 4.71
N ILE A 64 -11.37 1.32 4.87
CA ILE A 64 -10.87 1.93 6.09
C ILE A 64 -11.25 3.41 5.97
N PRO A 65 -11.93 4.02 6.97
CA PRO A 65 -12.18 5.45 6.95
C PRO A 65 -10.82 6.15 6.92
N GLN A 66 -10.42 6.60 5.74
CA GLN A 66 -9.19 7.33 5.53
C GLN A 66 -9.35 8.65 6.27
N GLN A 67 -8.69 8.77 7.41
CA GLN A 67 -8.51 10.05 8.08
C GLN A 67 -7.61 10.87 7.15
N GLN A 68 -8.23 11.57 6.21
CA GLN A 68 -7.56 12.38 5.21
C GLN A 68 -6.65 13.36 5.97
N PRO A 69 -5.32 13.34 5.75
CA PRO A 69 -4.46 14.40 6.26
C PRO A 69 -5.04 15.71 5.73
N ALA A 70 -5.27 16.66 6.63
CA ALA A 70 -5.76 17.98 6.28
C ALA A 70 -4.96 18.50 5.07
N ALA A 71 -5.66 18.81 3.99
CA ALA A 71 -5.05 19.39 2.81
C ALA A 71 -4.34 20.69 3.23
N GLU A 72 -3.00 20.68 3.24
CA GLU A 72 -2.21 21.90 3.25
C GLU A 72 -2.53 22.67 1.95
N PRO A 73 -2.93 23.95 2.05
CA PRO A 73 -3.26 24.75 0.88
C PRO A 73 -1.99 24.95 0.03
N GLN A 74 -2.03 24.49 -1.23
CA GLN A 74 -1.00 24.81 -2.21
C GLN A 74 -0.95 26.32 -2.45
N PRO A 75 0.22 26.97 -2.35
CA PRO A 75 0.39 28.32 -2.86
C PRO A 75 0.74 28.29 -4.35
N ASN A 76 0.17 29.27 -5.03
CA ASN A 76 0.23 29.59 -6.44
C ASN A 76 1.66 29.88 -6.93
N LEU A 77 1.88 29.66 -8.23
CA LEU A 77 3.14 29.88 -8.96
C LEU A 77 3.61 31.35 -8.92
N THR A 78 4.88 31.60 -8.57
CA THR A 78 5.66 32.75 -9.07
C THR A 78 7.14 32.37 -9.24
N VAL A 79 7.67 32.61 -10.44
CA VAL A 79 9.07 32.44 -10.87
C VAL A 79 9.94 33.61 -10.37
N ALA A 80 11.13 33.32 -9.79
CA ALA A 80 12.45 33.91 -10.10
C ALA A 80 13.54 33.53 -9.05
N LYS A 81 14.74 33.15 -9.54
CA LYS A 81 16.05 32.90 -8.86
C LYS A 81 16.85 34.23 -8.72
N PRO A 82 18.11 34.32 -8.18
CA PRO A 82 18.93 33.44 -7.28
C PRO A 82 19.79 34.22 -6.20
N LEU A 83 20.68 33.48 -5.48
CA LEU A 83 21.83 33.88 -4.60
C LEU A 83 21.46 34.53 -3.24
N ASP A 84 22.08 34.23 -2.09
CA ASP A 84 23.51 34.05 -1.77
C ASP A 84 23.70 33.28 -0.42
N GLU A 85 24.96 33.10 -0.04
CA GLU A 85 25.62 32.10 0.79
C GLU A 85 25.57 32.37 2.31
N ASN A 86 25.19 31.38 3.14
CA ASN A 86 25.69 31.24 4.53
C ASN A 86 25.35 29.87 5.16
N GLU A 87 26.34 29.00 5.29
CA GLU A 87 26.42 27.99 6.34
C GLU A 87 27.35 28.54 7.45
N PRO A 88 27.33 28.05 8.73
CA PRO A 88 26.97 26.67 9.11
C PRO A 88 26.17 26.50 10.43
N ALA A 89 25.85 25.23 10.70
CA ALA A 89 25.69 24.60 12.02
C ALA A 89 24.31 24.61 12.70
N ALA A 90 23.52 23.58 12.41
CA ALA A 90 22.62 22.89 13.34
C ALA A 90 22.19 21.56 12.68
N GLY A 91 22.15 20.38 13.28
CA GLY A 91 22.42 19.90 14.62
C GLY A 91 22.00 18.43 14.62
N LYS A 92 22.81 17.56 15.26
CA LYS A 92 22.46 16.22 15.77
C LYS A 92 21.33 15.46 15.02
N GLY A 93 21.68 14.82 13.91
CA GLY A 93 20.92 13.67 13.44
C GLY A 93 21.08 12.51 14.42
N ARG A 94 20.05 12.25 15.24
CA ARG A 94 19.80 10.92 15.81
C ARG A 94 19.50 10.03 14.59
N GLY A 95 20.39 9.17 14.11
CA GLY A 95 20.94 8.04 14.84
C GLY A 95 19.98 6.85 14.66
N PHE A 96 19.82 6.37 13.42
CA PHE A 96 19.34 5.01 13.16
C PHE A 96 20.50 4.26 12.53
N ASP A 97 21.30 3.65 13.41
CA ASP A 97 22.45 2.83 13.04
C ASP A 97 21.93 1.46 12.58
N LEU A 98 22.01 1.20 11.28
CA LEU A 98 21.67 -0.10 10.66
C LEU A 98 22.88 -1.03 10.59
N SER A 99 23.83 -0.88 11.52
CA SER A 99 25.11 -1.56 11.50
C SER A 99 25.28 -2.40 12.78
N GLY A 100 24.36 -3.33 13.09
CA GLY A 100 24.52 -4.03 14.37
C GLY A 100 23.63 -5.19 14.80
N ASP A 101 22.72 -5.72 13.99
CA ASP A 101 21.95 -6.92 14.40
C ASP A 101 22.26 -8.12 13.50
N GLU A 102 23.45 -8.67 13.72
CA GLU A 102 23.86 -10.01 13.29
C GLU A 102 23.01 -11.02 14.07
N PHE A 103 22.00 -11.61 13.42
CA PHE A 103 21.20 -12.71 13.97
C PHE A 103 22.10 -13.93 14.23
N LYS A 104 22.66 -14.04 15.43
CA LYS A 104 23.29 -15.27 15.93
C LYS A 104 22.22 -16.26 16.36
N LEU A 105 21.91 -17.22 15.50
CA LEU A 105 21.25 -18.45 15.91
C LEU A 105 22.19 -19.17 16.92
N LYS A 106 21.79 -19.25 18.19
CA LYS A 106 22.45 -20.15 19.14
C LYS A 106 22.17 -21.58 18.71
N GLU A 107 23.20 -22.26 18.21
CA GLU A 107 23.22 -23.70 18.11
C GLU A 107 23.26 -24.29 19.53
N GLU A 108 22.24 -25.08 19.86
CA GLU A 108 22.10 -25.78 21.13
C GLU A 108 23.09 -26.97 21.17
N PRO A 109 23.88 -27.15 22.24
CA PRO A 109 24.86 -28.23 22.29
C PRO A 109 24.17 -29.60 22.40
N ALA A 110 24.55 -30.52 21.53
CA ALA A 110 24.13 -31.91 21.58
C ALA A 110 24.51 -32.55 22.94
N PRO A 111 23.61 -33.29 23.61
CA PRO A 111 23.95 -34.03 24.81
C PRO A 111 24.89 -35.21 24.49
N PRO A 112 25.75 -35.60 25.45
CA PRO A 112 26.84 -36.55 25.21
C PRO A 112 26.32 -37.98 25.06
N GLY A 113 26.88 -38.70 24.08
CA GLY A 113 27.11 -40.14 24.04
C GLY A 113 26.00 -41.08 24.53
N ALA A 114 25.49 -41.88 23.59
CA ALA A 114 25.10 -43.27 23.84
C ALA A 114 25.50 -44.12 22.64
#